data_AF-A0A1F3LP31-F1
#
_entry.id   AF-A0A1F3LP31-F1
#
_cell.length_a   1.000
_cell.length_b   1.000
_cell.length_c   1.000
_cell.angle_alpha   90.00
_cell.angle_beta   90.00
_cell.angle_gamma   90.00
#
_symmetry.space_group_name_H-M   'P 1'
#
loop_
_entity.id
_entity.type
_entity.pdbx_description
1 polymer ?
#
loop_
_entity_poly.entity_id
_entity_poly.type
_entity_poly.pdbx_seq_one_letter_code
_entity_poly.pdbx_strand_id
1 'polypeptide(L)'
;MGFILALSGCVEVTTYPVPPDEVKFDTYELSVNSKPVDIYTCRVSKFPINQVWPGYQRPIDQTELAGFAYWDMQESVKVEISAKERVEKVIIRPLSLGIEPVIKDNKISFTLDRITPVIIEVNGCHHALHLFPNPEIKDISESKSSHMHYFGAGVHDIGRLQLQDNDTVYIAGGTVVYGYITAVNARNIHIHGRGVLDGSRIPRSNLPYIGPGCITLFGCSNISIDGVILRDPNRWCLNLFGCRDANISNVKLIGLWRYNSDGINVSNSQNVCVDNCFVRTYDDALEVKGVKAWEAKPVQNVRFNKCIVWCDWGRSMGVTYETRAPYIKDVTFQDCSIIRSTSSVMAITHAGKAAISNISFRNINVELDEWIPRPKLQKFEGEKYTCNMEDKYCPSLFSIKIEKNTLEDDHQGNIDTILFENIKLYGNTNTHSSLQGLNSKQNISNVTIKNLRYNDELVTDLKEANLTIGPFVEGVKLKTNHEINKP
;
A
#
# COMPACT_ATOMS: atom_id res chain seq x y z
N MET A 1 -5.01 -56.33 -17.65
CA MET A 1 -5.38 -54.98 -18.13
C MET A 1 -5.62 -54.14 -16.88
N GLY A 2 -4.62 -53.53 -16.26
CA GLY A 2 -3.82 -52.42 -16.80
C GLY A 2 -4.45 -51.11 -16.32
N PHE A 3 -4.36 -50.82 -15.01
CA PHE A 3 -4.78 -49.53 -14.44
C PHE A 3 -3.90 -48.42 -15.02
N ILE A 4 -4.51 -47.51 -15.78
CA ILE A 4 -3.87 -46.28 -16.21
C ILE A 4 -3.82 -45.36 -14.98
N LEU A 5 -2.65 -45.27 -14.34
CA LEU A 5 -2.35 -44.15 -13.46
C LEU A 5 -2.33 -42.89 -14.33
N ALA A 6 -3.34 -42.04 -14.19
CA ALA A 6 -3.22 -40.66 -14.61
C ALA A 6 -2.17 -39.99 -13.71
N LEU A 7 -0.94 -39.88 -14.20
CA LEU A 7 0.05 -38.96 -13.65
C LEU A 7 -0.53 -37.56 -13.81
N SER A 8 -1.05 -37.00 -12.72
CA SER A 8 -1.35 -35.57 -12.63
C SER A 8 -0.06 -34.83 -13.00
N GLY A 9 -0.07 -34.08 -14.11
CA GLY A 9 1.03 -33.21 -14.47
C GLY A 9 1.37 -32.33 -13.27
N CYS A 10 2.65 -32.30 -12.89
CA CYS A 10 3.11 -31.48 -11.80
C CYS A 10 2.84 -30.01 -12.18
N VAL A 11 1.90 -29.34 -11.51
CA VAL A 11 1.61 -27.91 -11.74
C VAL A 11 2.91 -27.13 -11.57
N GLU A 12 3.35 -26.45 -12.62
CA GLU A 12 4.64 -25.78 -12.67
C GLU A 12 4.61 -24.49 -11.84
N VAL A 13 5.56 -24.38 -10.90
CA VAL A 13 5.75 -23.22 -10.04
C VAL A 13 7.19 -22.75 -10.21
N THR A 14 7.38 -21.50 -10.61
CA THR A 14 8.71 -20.90 -10.71
C THR A 14 9.04 -20.18 -9.41
N THR A 15 10.12 -20.61 -8.76
CA THR A 15 10.56 -20.07 -7.46
C THR A 15 11.86 -19.34 -7.64
N TYR A 16 12.09 -18.34 -6.79
CA TYR A 16 13.22 -17.44 -6.90
C TYR A 16 14.06 -17.49 -5.63
N PRO A 17 15.23 -18.15 -5.65
CA PRO A 17 16.05 -18.30 -4.46
C PRO A 17 16.54 -16.94 -3.96
N VAL A 18 16.66 -16.78 -2.64
CA VAL A 18 17.31 -15.61 -2.04
C VAL A 18 18.80 -15.65 -2.44
N PRO A 19 19.39 -14.54 -2.93
CA PRO A 19 20.82 -14.50 -3.23
C PRO A 19 21.67 -14.97 -2.04
N PRO A 20 22.81 -15.68 -2.26
CA PRO A 20 23.65 -16.18 -1.17
C PRO A 20 24.15 -15.12 -0.19
N ASP A 21 24.29 -13.87 -0.65
CA ASP A 21 24.76 -12.73 0.15
C ASP A 21 23.64 -12.04 0.96
N GLU A 22 22.39 -12.47 0.81
CA GLU A 22 21.23 -11.95 1.53
C GLU A 22 20.85 -12.87 2.69
N VAL A 23 20.29 -12.28 3.75
CA VAL A 23 19.82 -13.03 4.93
C VAL A 23 18.40 -13.54 4.68
N LYS A 24 18.23 -14.87 4.74
CA LYS A 24 16.91 -15.51 4.73
C LYS A 24 16.17 -15.26 6.04
N PHE A 25 14.87 -15.04 5.94
CA PHE A 25 14.00 -15.00 7.11
C PHE A 25 13.69 -16.43 7.53
N ASP A 26 14.06 -16.79 8.75
CA ASP A 26 14.13 -18.19 9.16
C ASP A 26 13.07 -18.58 10.19
N THR A 27 12.11 -17.71 10.54
CA THR A 27 11.00 -18.05 11.44
C THR A 27 10.07 -19.12 10.84
N TYR A 28 10.02 -19.20 9.50
CA TYR A 28 9.20 -20.16 8.77
C TYR A 28 10.00 -20.89 7.71
N GLU A 29 9.58 -22.10 7.39
CA GLU A 29 9.92 -22.81 6.15
C GLU A 29 8.68 -22.82 5.24
N LEU A 30 8.87 -22.61 3.95
CA LEU A 30 7.78 -22.51 2.97
C LEU A 30 8.01 -23.47 1.81
N SER A 31 6.95 -24.15 1.39
CA SER A 31 6.89 -24.85 0.11
C SER A 31 5.57 -24.60 -0.60
N VAL A 32 5.60 -24.62 -1.94
CA VAL A 32 4.46 -24.46 -2.82
C VAL A 32 4.44 -25.64 -3.78
N ASN A 33 3.37 -26.42 -3.80
CA ASN A 33 3.32 -27.72 -4.47
C ASN A 33 4.52 -28.62 -4.12
N SER A 34 4.88 -28.63 -2.82
CA SER A 34 6.05 -29.33 -2.28
C SER A 34 7.42 -28.86 -2.82
N LYS A 35 7.48 -27.81 -3.64
CA LYS A 35 8.73 -27.15 -4.04
C LYS A 35 9.12 -26.10 -2.99
N PRO A 36 10.34 -26.15 -2.42
CA PRO A 36 10.79 -25.14 -1.46
C PRO A 36 10.80 -23.73 -2.08
N VAL A 37 10.39 -22.75 -1.29
CA VAL A 37 10.44 -21.32 -1.64
C VAL A 37 11.21 -20.59 -0.54
N ASP A 38 12.27 -19.90 -0.92
CA ASP A 38 13.04 -19.10 0.03
C ASP A 38 12.23 -17.88 0.50
N ILE A 39 12.42 -17.52 1.77
CA ILE A 39 11.77 -16.36 2.38
C ILE A 39 12.81 -15.26 2.57
N TYR A 40 12.55 -14.12 1.95
CA TYR A 40 13.34 -12.90 2.06
C TYR A 40 13.03 -12.18 3.37
N THR A 41 14.05 -11.58 3.97
CA THR A 41 13.88 -10.73 5.15
C THR A 41 13.48 -9.31 4.75
N CYS A 42 12.54 -8.73 5.49
CA CYS A 42 12.28 -7.29 5.50
C CYS A 42 12.12 -6.78 6.94
N ARG A 43 12.32 -5.48 7.14
CA ARG A 43 12.11 -4.83 8.43
C ARG A 43 10.84 -3.99 8.40
N VAL A 44 9.95 -4.18 9.36
CA VAL A 44 8.64 -3.51 9.42
C VAL A 44 8.44 -2.83 10.76
N SER A 45 7.38 -2.04 10.87
CA SER A 45 7.00 -1.42 12.14
C SER A 45 6.59 -2.46 13.16
N LYS A 46 7.12 -2.35 14.39
CA LYS A 46 6.63 -3.12 15.54
C LYS A 46 5.56 -2.35 16.33
N PHE A 47 5.71 -1.03 16.44
CA PHE A 47 4.81 -0.17 17.21
C PHE A 47 4.48 1.13 16.47
N PRO A 48 3.24 1.66 16.55
CA PRO A 48 2.87 2.91 15.91
C PRO A 48 3.32 4.12 16.76
N ILE A 49 4.63 4.30 16.90
CA ILE A 49 5.26 5.45 17.56
C ILE A 49 6.05 6.27 16.55
N ASN A 50 5.61 7.49 16.28
CA ASN A 50 6.22 8.39 15.30
C ASN A 50 6.65 9.70 15.96
N GLN A 51 7.25 10.62 15.24
CA GLN A 51 7.75 11.89 15.76
C GLN A 51 7.55 13.01 14.74
N VAL A 52 7.51 14.26 15.20
CA VAL A 52 7.31 15.41 14.31
C VAL A 52 8.64 15.82 13.66
N TRP A 53 8.63 16.05 12.35
CA TRP A 53 9.78 16.51 11.57
C TRP A 53 10.48 17.76 12.19
N PRO A 54 11.83 17.91 12.21
CA PRO A 54 12.84 17.28 11.35
C PRO A 54 13.54 16.01 11.87
N GLY A 55 12.91 15.25 12.76
CA GLY A 55 13.67 14.29 13.55
C GLY A 55 14.37 13.14 12.83
N TYR A 56 15.10 12.42 13.67
CA TYR A 56 16.13 11.45 13.35
C TYR A 56 15.59 10.17 12.70
N GLN A 57 16.47 9.30 12.23
CA GLN A 57 16.07 7.98 11.74
C GLN A 57 15.37 7.19 12.84
N ARG A 58 14.23 6.57 12.52
CA ARG A 58 13.48 5.74 13.46
C ARG A 58 14.38 4.70 14.14
N PRO A 59 14.32 4.53 15.48
CA PRO A 59 15.06 3.51 16.20
C PRO A 59 14.71 2.08 15.78
N ILE A 60 15.71 1.19 15.82
CA ILE A 60 15.55 -0.24 15.45
C ILE A 60 14.66 -0.99 16.44
N ASP A 61 14.66 -0.64 17.73
CA ASP A 61 13.84 -1.28 18.77
C ASP A 61 12.33 -1.02 18.62
N GLN A 62 11.94 -0.05 17.78
CA GLN A 62 10.56 0.20 17.37
C GLN A 62 10.13 -0.61 16.15
N THR A 63 11.01 -1.46 15.64
CA THR A 63 10.82 -2.28 14.44
C THR A 63 10.97 -3.74 14.76
N GLU A 64 10.61 -4.58 13.80
CA GLU A 64 10.83 -6.02 13.85
C GLU A 64 11.15 -6.57 12.46
N LEU A 65 11.60 -7.81 12.42
CA LEU A 65 11.79 -8.52 11.16
C LEU A 65 10.49 -9.25 10.78
N ALA A 66 10.20 -9.24 9.49
CA ALA A 66 9.13 -10.02 8.87
C ALA A 66 9.67 -10.75 7.64
N GLY A 67 8.90 -11.72 7.14
CA GLY A 67 9.26 -12.49 5.97
C GLY A 67 8.42 -12.10 4.76
N PHE A 68 9.00 -12.18 3.56
CA PHE A 68 8.22 -12.23 2.34
C PHE A 68 8.76 -13.27 1.36
N ALA A 69 7.87 -13.88 0.58
CA ALA A 69 8.23 -14.84 -0.44
C ALA A 69 7.39 -14.61 -1.70
N TYR A 70 7.93 -14.97 -2.85
CA TYR A 70 7.27 -14.77 -4.13
C TYR A 70 7.62 -15.90 -5.10
N TRP A 71 6.67 -16.19 -5.98
CA TRP A 71 6.78 -17.22 -7.01
C TRP A 71 5.84 -16.88 -8.16
N ASP A 72 6.01 -17.55 -9.29
CA ASP A 72 5.06 -17.51 -10.39
C ASP A 72 4.23 -18.80 -10.43
N MET A 73 2.95 -18.68 -10.77
CA MET A 73 1.99 -19.79 -10.88
C MET A 73 0.94 -19.50 -11.97
N GLN A 74 0.36 -20.56 -12.55
CA GLN A 74 -0.75 -20.47 -13.50
C GLN A 74 -2.07 -21.03 -12.95
N GLU A 75 -1.97 -22.17 -12.25
CA GLU A 75 -3.12 -22.87 -11.67
C GLU A 75 -3.11 -22.75 -10.15
N SER A 76 -4.12 -23.31 -9.50
CA SER A 76 -4.15 -23.37 -8.05
C SER A 76 -2.96 -24.15 -7.49
N VAL A 77 -2.38 -23.63 -6.40
CA VAL A 77 -1.23 -24.24 -5.71
C VAL A 77 -1.59 -24.58 -4.27
N LYS A 78 -0.97 -25.65 -3.76
CA LYS A 78 -0.97 -25.97 -2.33
C LYS A 78 0.20 -25.22 -1.66
N VAL A 79 -0.10 -24.40 -0.67
CA VAL A 79 0.90 -23.70 0.15
C VAL A 79 1.06 -24.46 1.47
N GLU A 80 2.30 -24.73 1.84
CA GLU A 80 2.65 -25.42 3.10
C GLU A 80 3.74 -24.64 3.82
N ILE A 81 3.47 -24.27 5.08
CA ILE A 81 4.36 -23.48 5.93
C ILE A 81 4.62 -24.27 7.20
N SER A 82 5.89 -24.36 7.62
CA SER A 82 6.26 -24.89 8.95
C SER A 82 6.81 -23.75 9.80
N ALA A 83 6.18 -23.46 10.93
CA ALA A 83 6.67 -22.48 11.89
C ALA A 83 7.67 -23.10 12.85
N LYS A 84 8.72 -22.35 13.23
CA LYS A 84 9.65 -22.78 14.28
C LYS A 84 8.99 -22.76 15.66
N GLU A 85 8.10 -21.81 15.89
CA GLU A 85 7.37 -21.67 17.14
C GLU A 85 6.03 -22.43 17.11
N ARG A 86 5.49 -22.67 18.30
CA ARG A 86 4.19 -23.33 18.47
C ARG A 86 3.10 -22.53 17.77
N VAL A 87 2.32 -23.17 16.89
CA VAL A 87 1.16 -22.53 16.25
C VAL A 87 -0.08 -22.71 17.11
N GLU A 88 -0.66 -21.60 17.58
CA GLU A 88 -1.91 -21.57 18.35
C GLU A 88 -3.06 -21.00 17.54
N LYS A 89 -2.79 -19.92 16.78
CA LYS A 89 -3.76 -19.25 15.93
C LYS A 89 -3.10 -18.83 14.62
N VAL A 90 -3.85 -18.95 13.52
CA VAL A 90 -3.44 -18.45 12.21
C VAL A 90 -4.56 -17.61 11.62
N ILE A 91 -4.21 -16.45 11.08
CA ILE A 91 -5.10 -15.63 10.24
C ILE A 91 -4.45 -15.52 8.86
N ILE A 92 -5.25 -15.73 7.81
CA ILE A 92 -4.85 -15.48 6.42
C ILE A 92 -5.64 -14.28 5.90
N ARG A 93 -4.92 -13.21 5.53
CA ARG A 93 -5.51 -11.97 4.99
C ARG A 93 -5.25 -11.81 3.49
N PRO A 94 -6.09 -11.09 2.72
CA PRO A 94 -7.36 -10.50 3.14
C PRO A 94 -8.42 -11.53 3.54
N LEU A 95 -9.18 -11.26 4.60
CA LEU A 95 -10.28 -12.12 5.10
C LEU A 95 -11.37 -12.32 4.05
N SER A 96 -11.56 -11.35 3.16
CA SER A 96 -12.50 -11.43 2.04
C SER A 96 -12.21 -12.57 1.05
N LEU A 97 -11.02 -13.17 1.11
CA LEU A 97 -10.69 -14.35 0.30
C LEU A 97 -11.27 -15.64 0.86
N GLY A 98 -11.69 -15.67 2.13
CA GLY A 98 -12.28 -16.85 2.76
C GLY A 98 -11.34 -18.06 2.83
N ILE A 99 -10.02 -17.82 2.92
CA ILE A 99 -9.03 -18.90 2.99
C ILE A 99 -8.99 -19.45 4.42
N GLU A 100 -9.39 -20.70 4.59
CA GLU A 100 -9.30 -21.42 5.86
C GLU A 100 -8.06 -22.32 5.89
N PRO A 101 -7.08 -22.07 6.79
CA PRO A 101 -5.91 -22.91 6.90
C PRO A 101 -6.19 -24.21 7.67
N VAL A 102 -5.56 -25.30 7.24
CA VAL A 102 -5.43 -26.53 8.02
C VAL A 102 -4.17 -26.45 8.86
N ILE A 103 -4.33 -26.58 10.18
CA ILE A 103 -3.23 -26.55 11.16
C ILE A 103 -3.03 -27.96 11.73
N LYS A 104 -1.80 -28.48 11.66
CA LYS A 104 -1.37 -29.71 12.32
C LYS A 104 -0.02 -29.47 12.98
N ASP A 105 0.00 -29.50 14.31
CA ASP A 105 1.17 -29.11 15.11
C ASP A 105 1.65 -27.71 14.68
N ASN A 106 2.90 -27.59 14.21
CA ASN A 106 3.46 -26.33 13.72
C ASN A 106 3.34 -26.14 12.20
N LYS A 107 2.56 -26.99 11.52
CA LYS A 107 2.37 -26.94 10.06
C LYS A 107 1.04 -26.30 9.71
N ILE A 108 1.10 -25.37 8.77
CA ILE A 108 -0.02 -24.63 8.21
C ILE A 108 -0.11 -25.00 6.74
N SER A 109 -1.29 -25.34 6.25
CA SER A 109 -1.49 -25.61 4.83
C SER A 109 -2.82 -25.08 4.33
N PHE A 110 -2.84 -24.59 3.10
CA PHE A 110 -4.04 -24.10 2.43
C PHE A 110 -3.86 -24.13 0.92
N THR A 111 -4.95 -23.97 0.20
CA THR A 111 -4.96 -23.87 -1.26
C THR A 111 -5.06 -22.40 -1.65
N LEU A 112 -4.21 -21.97 -2.57
CA LEU A 112 -4.28 -20.65 -3.20
C LEU A 112 -4.67 -20.83 -4.67
N ASP A 113 -5.82 -20.30 -5.05
CA ASP A 113 -6.47 -20.50 -6.35
C ASP A 113 -6.47 -19.24 -7.22
N ARG A 114 -5.83 -18.17 -6.75
CA ARG A 114 -5.81 -16.87 -7.41
C ARG A 114 -4.49 -16.16 -7.19
N ILE A 115 -4.10 -15.34 -8.15
CA ILE A 115 -2.92 -14.48 -8.07
C ILE A 115 -3.31 -13.22 -7.28
N THR A 116 -3.13 -13.29 -5.97
CA THR A 116 -3.33 -12.16 -5.05
C THR A 116 -2.35 -12.27 -3.89
N PRO A 117 -1.77 -11.17 -3.39
CA PRO A 117 -1.01 -11.18 -2.16
C PRO A 117 -1.79 -11.79 -1.00
N VAL A 118 -1.15 -12.62 -0.17
CA VAL A 118 -1.73 -13.15 1.08
C VAL A 118 -0.82 -12.99 2.30
N ILE A 119 -1.47 -12.53 3.36
CA ILE A 119 -1.10 -12.22 4.74
C ILE A 119 -1.05 -13.38 5.73
N ILE A 120 0.07 -14.02 6.06
CA ILE A 120 0.07 -15.07 7.10
C ILE A 120 0.50 -14.50 8.45
N GLU A 121 -0.45 -14.47 9.40
CA GLU A 121 -0.27 -14.01 10.77
C GLU A 121 -0.35 -15.22 11.72
N VAL A 122 0.76 -15.59 12.36
CA VAL A 122 0.84 -16.70 13.32
C VAL A 122 0.93 -16.15 14.73
N ASN A 123 -0.02 -16.52 15.58
CA ASN A 123 -0.17 -16.05 16.96
C ASN A 123 -0.27 -14.53 17.14
N GLY A 124 -0.50 -13.79 16.05
CA GLY A 124 -0.54 -12.33 16.03
C GLY A 124 0.08 -11.77 14.75
N CYS A 125 0.17 -10.44 14.67
CA CYS A 125 0.66 -9.73 13.49
C CYS A 125 2.18 -9.54 13.45
N HIS A 126 2.86 -9.79 14.56
CA HIS A 126 4.32 -9.73 14.67
C HIS A 126 4.95 -10.85 13.83
N HIS A 127 6.11 -10.58 13.25
CA HIS A 127 6.83 -11.53 12.40
C HIS A 127 6.00 -12.14 11.25
N ALA A 128 5.02 -11.40 10.71
CA ALA A 128 4.13 -11.87 9.65
C ALA A 128 4.88 -12.32 8.39
N LEU A 129 4.32 -13.30 7.68
CA LEU A 129 4.83 -13.81 6.41
C LEU A 129 3.95 -13.32 5.24
N HIS A 130 4.56 -12.59 4.31
CA HIS A 130 3.87 -11.99 3.17
C HIS A 130 4.14 -12.81 1.91
N LEU A 131 3.10 -13.34 1.29
CA LEU A 131 3.21 -14.22 0.13
C LEU A 131 2.72 -13.51 -1.12
N PHE A 132 3.56 -13.47 -2.15
CA PHE A 132 3.29 -12.77 -3.40
C PHE A 132 3.31 -13.75 -4.58
N PRO A 133 2.19 -14.46 -4.85
CA PRO A 133 2.04 -15.18 -6.11
C PRO A 133 2.00 -14.20 -7.27
N ASN A 134 2.52 -14.62 -8.42
CA ASN A 134 2.53 -13.83 -9.64
C ASN A 134 2.00 -14.66 -10.81
N PRO A 135 1.50 -14.00 -11.87
CA PRO A 135 1.32 -14.71 -13.12
C PRO A 135 2.69 -15.08 -13.66
N GLU A 136 2.78 -16.26 -14.27
CA GLU A 136 3.96 -16.67 -15.02
C GLU A 136 4.29 -15.64 -16.11
N ILE A 137 5.53 -15.18 -16.10
CA ILE A 137 6.07 -14.42 -17.21
C ILE A 137 6.51 -15.41 -18.29
N LYS A 138 5.86 -15.37 -19.46
CA LYS A 138 6.48 -15.93 -20.66
C LYS A 138 7.70 -15.08 -20.98
N ASP A 139 8.86 -15.71 -20.88
CA ASP A 139 10.20 -15.19 -21.11
C ASP A 139 10.20 -13.86 -21.90
N ILE A 140 10.57 -12.76 -21.24
CA ILE A 140 10.78 -11.51 -21.95
C ILE A 140 12.05 -11.76 -22.72
N SER A 141 11.88 -12.16 -23.99
CA SER A 141 12.96 -12.35 -24.95
C SER A 141 14.00 -11.27 -24.70
N GLU A 142 15.25 -11.67 -24.49
CA GLU A 142 16.44 -10.83 -24.33
C GLU A 142 16.62 -9.92 -25.55
N SER A 143 15.69 -8.99 -25.75
CA SER A 143 15.75 -7.90 -26.68
C SER A 143 16.76 -6.95 -26.06
N LYS A 144 18.03 -7.29 -26.28
CA LYS A 144 19.21 -6.48 -25.97
C LYS A 144 19.17 -5.24 -26.87
N SER A 145 18.23 -4.34 -26.57
CA SER A 145 18.26 -2.99 -27.08
C SER A 145 19.35 -2.22 -26.33
N SER A 146 19.91 -1.18 -26.95
CA SER A 146 20.87 -0.28 -26.30
C SER A 146 20.29 0.48 -25.10
N HIS A 147 18.97 0.39 -24.89
CA HIS A 147 18.21 1.07 -23.83
C HIS A 147 17.78 0.10 -22.71
N MET A 148 18.27 -1.14 -22.71
CA MET A 148 17.93 -2.13 -21.69
C MET A 148 18.98 -2.15 -20.57
N HIS A 149 18.54 -1.88 -19.33
CA HIS A 149 19.27 -2.12 -18.09
C HIS A 149 18.81 -3.46 -17.50
N TYR A 150 19.62 -4.50 -17.68
CA TYR A 150 19.28 -5.85 -17.22
C TYR A 150 20.06 -6.22 -15.94
N PHE A 151 19.34 -6.64 -14.90
CA PHE A 151 19.89 -7.16 -13.66
C PHE A 151 19.50 -8.63 -13.48
N GLY A 152 20.44 -9.53 -13.82
CA GLY A 152 20.30 -10.98 -13.64
C GLY A 152 20.48 -11.43 -12.19
N ALA A 153 20.40 -12.73 -11.94
CA ALA A 153 20.45 -13.32 -10.60
C ALA A 153 21.65 -12.83 -9.75
N GLY A 154 21.42 -12.65 -8.45
CA GLY A 154 22.45 -12.21 -7.49
C GLY A 154 22.21 -10.81 -6.93
N VAL A 155 23.28 -10.21 -6.40
CA VAL A 155 23.27 -8.88 -5.78
C VAL A 155 23.97 -7.86 -6.67
N HIS A 156 23.34 -6.71 -6.88
CA HIS A 156 23.89 -5.58 -7.63
C HIS A 156 23.86 -4.33 -6.75
N ASP A 157 24.83 -3.43 -6.94
CA ASP A 157 24.83 -2.11 -6.31
C ASP A 157 25.00 -1.06 -7.40
N ILE A 158 23.94 -0.28 -7.63
CA ILE A 158 23.85 0.67 -8.74
C ILE A 158 24.00 2.12 -8.28
N GLY A 159 23.97 2.38 -6.96
CA GLY A 159 23.79 3.72 -6.43
C GLY A 159 22.53 4.40 -7.00
N ARG A 160 22.72 5.29 -7.98
CA ARG A 160 21.65 5.96 -8.73
C ARG A 160 21.64 5.51 -10.18
N LEU A 161 20.51 4.97 -10.63
CA LEU A 161 20.23 4.80 -12.05
C LEU A 161 19.34 5.95 -12.56
N GLN A 162 19.89 6.79 -13.43
CA GLN A 162 19.16 7.87 -14.10
C GLN A 162 18.68 7.39 -15.47
N LEU A 163 17.38 7.22 -15.63
CA LEU A 163 16.76 6.82 -16.90
C LEU A 163 16.60 8.02 -17.84
N GLN A 164 16.59 7.68 -19.12
CA GLN A 164 16.39 8.51 -20.31
C GLN A 164 15.19 8.01 -21.13
N ASP A 165 14.95 8.66 -22.27
CA ASP A 165 13.94 8.23 -23.23
C ASP A 165 14.14 6.79 -23.70
N ASN A 166 13.04 6.02 -23.70
CA ASN A 166 12.97 4.62 -24.15
C ASN A 166 13.72 3.60 -23.28
N ASP A 167 14.24 4.02 -22.13
CA ASP A 167 14.94 3.11 -21.23
C ASP A 167 13.99 2.07 -20.64
N THR A 168 14.49 0.83 -20.64
CA THR A 168 13.85 -0.32 -20.04
C THR A 168 14.75 -0.87 -18.93
N VAL A 169 14.19 -1.14 -17.76
CA VAL A 169 14.87 -1.79 -16.64
C VAL A 169 14.21 -3.14 -16.42
N TYR A 170 15.01 -4.21 -16.45
CA TYR A 170 14.57 -5.56 -16.08
C TYR A 170 15.30 -6.04 -14.84
N ILE A 171 14.56 -6.37 -13.77
CA ILE A 171 15.12 -6.98 -12.56
C ILE A 171 14.61 -8.42 -12.44
N ALA A 172 15.48 -9.39 -12.73
CA ALA A 172 15.12 -10.80 -12.71
C ALA A 172 14.65 -11.25 -11.31
N GLY A 173 13.79 -12.26 -11.25
CA GLY A 173 13.43 -12.87 -9.97
C GLY A 173 14.66 -13.55 -9.35
N GLY A 174 14.83 -13.44 -8.03
CA GLY A 174 16.04 -13.92 -7.36
C GLY A 174 17.17 -12.89 -7.36
N THR A 175 16.89 -11.65 -7.78
CA THR A 175 17.86 -10.56 -7.81
C THR A 175 17.54 -9.51 -6.74
N VAL A 176 18.58 -8.98 -6.10
CA VAL A 176 18.50 -7.79 -5.25
C VAL A 176 19.41 -6.71 -5.83
N VAL A 177 18.82 -5.55 -6.16
CA VAL A 177 19.51 -4.38 -6.67
C VAL A 177 19.48 -3.30 -5.59
N TYR A 178 20.63 -3.00 -4.99
CA TYR A 178 20.77 -1.91 -4.05
C TYR A 178 20.93 -0.58 -4.79
N GLY A 179 20.11 0.40 -4.42
CA GLY A 179 20.12 1.74 -5.00
C GLY A 179 18.72 2.27 -5.28
N TYR A 180 18.64 3.19 -6.23
CA TYR A 180 17.38 3.83 -6.60
C TYR A 180 17.38 4.27 -8.06
N ILE A 181 16.16 4.41 -8.61
CA ILE A 181 15.92 4.80 -9.99
C ILE A 181 15.31 6.20 -10.02
N THR A 182 15.81 7.04 -10.92
CA THR A 182 15.27 8.38 -11.17
C THR A 182 15.09 8.64 -12.65
N ALA A 183 14.12 9.47 -13.03
CA ALA A 183 13.99 9.99 -14.38
C ALA A 183 13.54 11.46 -14.34
N VAL A 184 13.98 12.26 -15.31
CA VAL A 184 13.59 13.68 -15.42
C VAL A 184 13.23 13.98 -16.87
N ASN A 185 11.99 14.41 -17.11
CA ASN A 185 11.44 14.78 -18.42
C ASN A 185 11.68 13.73 -19.53
N ALA A 186 11.67 12.44 -19.15
CA ALA A 186 11.88 11.33 -20.07
C ALA A 186 10.55 10.67 -20.45
N ARG A 187 10.52 9.98 -21.59
CA ARG A 187 9.34 9.27 -22.10
C ARG A 187 9.62 7.80 -22.40
N ASN A 188 8.55 6.99 -22.44
CA ASN A 188 8.60 5.58 -22.80
C ASN A 188 9.50 4.77 -21.85
N ILE A 189 9.27 4.92 -20.54
CA ILE A 189 10.03 4.24 -19.50
C ILE A 189 9.34 2.94 -19.13
N HIS A 190 10.08 1.84 -19.12
CA HIS A 190 9.59 0.53 -18.71
C HIS A 190 10.45 -0.02 -17.58
N ILE A 191 9.88 -0.30 -16.40
CA ILE A 191 10.59 -0.92 -15.27
C ILE A 191 9.83 -2.19 -14.92
N HIS A 192 10.39 -3.37 -15.15
CA HIS A 192 9.64 -4.60 -14.92
C HIS A 192 10.50 -5.76 -14.42
N GLY A 193 9.84 -6.81 -13.92
CA GLY A 193 10.51 -8.03 -13.45
C GLY A 193 9.87 -8.57 -12.18
N ARG A 194 10.66 -9.33 -11.42
CA ARG A 194 10.26 -9.96 -10.15
C ARG A 194 11.24 -9.71 -9.01
N GLY A 195 12.41 -9.17 -9.31
CA GLY A 195 13.43 -8.92 -8.30
C GLY A 195 13.15 -7.69 -7.43
N VAL A 196 14.06 -7.48 -6.48
CA VAL A 196 13.97 -6.46 -5.44
C VAL A 196 14.84 -5.27 -5.79
N LEU A 197 14.27 -4.07 -5.78
CA LEU A 197 15.01 -2.80 -5.70
C LEU A 197 15.02 -2.34 -4.23
N ASP A 198 16.21 -2.20 -3.67
CA ASP A 198 16.43 -2.03 -2.25
C ASP A 198 17.13 -0.68 -1.93
N GLY A 199 16.44 0.17 -1.17
CA GLY A 199 16.92 1.49 -0.74
C GLY A 199 17.70 1.50 0.58
N SER A 200 17.98 0.35 1.19
CA SER A 200 18.49 0.26 2.57
C SER A 200 19.85 0.92 2.75
N ARG A 201 20.70 0.86 1.72
CA ARG A 201 22.04 1.48 1.68
C ARG A 201 22.00 3.00 1.49
N ILE A 202 20.84 3.57 1.18
CA ILE A 202 20.68 5.01 1.03
C ILE A 202 20.48 5.61 2.43
N PRO A 203 21.35 6.53 2.87
CA PRO A 203 21.21 7.16 4.17
C PRO A 203 19.95 8.04 4.21
N ARG A 204 19.34 8.17 5.38
CA ARG A 204 18.29 9.15 5.61
C ARG A 204 18.90 10.56 5.67
N SER A 205 18.38 11.48 4.88
CA SER A 205 18.71 12.91 5.00
C SER A 205 17.98 13.53 6.18
N ASN A 206 18.65 14.39 6.95
CA ASN A 206 18.02 15.22 7.98
C ASN A 206 17.31 16.46 7.40
N LEU A 207 17.33 16.65 6.07
CA LEU A 207 16.66 17.76 5.41
C LEU A 207 15.22 17.40 5.01
N PRO A 208 14.25 18.31 5.22
CA PRO A 208 12.85 18.10 4.85
C PRO A 208 12.72 17.76 3.37
N TYR A 209 11.88 16.78 3.05
CA TYR A 209 11.52 16.43 1.66
C TYR A 209 12.70 15.98 0.77
N ILE A 210 13.84 15.60 1.36
CA ILE A 210 15.02 15.11 0.61
C ILE A 210 15.17 13.59 0.80
N GLY A 211 15.01 12.86 -0.30
CA GLY A 211 15.43 11.47 -0.47
C GLY A 211 14.78 10.86 -1.71
N PRO A 212 15.50 10.00 -2.45
CA PRO A 212 15.04 9.50 -3.74
C PRO A 212 14.00 8.39 -3.65
N GLY A 213 13.74 7.84 -2.46
CA GLY A 213 12.93 6.62 -2.35
C GLY A 213 13.59 5.44 -3.06
N CYS A 214 12.77 4.54 -3.58
CA CYS A 214 13.23 3.51 -4.52
C CYS A 214 13.13 4.00 -5.97
N ILE A 215 11.99 4.62 -6.33
CA ILE A 215 11.74 5.12 -7.69
C ILE A 215 11.15 6.52 -7.61
N THR A 216 11.77 7.49 -8.29
CA THR A 216 11.24 8.86 -8.39
C THR A 216 11.31 9.39 -9.82
N LEU A 217 10.14 9.68 -10.40
CA LEU A 217 10.02 10.17 -11.77
C LEU A 217 9.48 11.61 -11.76
N PHE A 218 10.19 12.51 -12.45
CA PHE A 218 9.85 13.92 -12.56
C PHE A 218 9.47 14.27 -14.00
N GLY A 219 8.25 14.76 -14.22
CA GLY A 219 7.82 15.25 -15.53
C GLY A 219 7.83 14.20 -16.65
N CYS A 220 7.81 12.92 -16.33
CA CYS A 220 7.94 11.83 -17.30
C CYS A 220 6.60 11.43 -17.92
N SER A 221 6.61 10.78 -19.08
CA SER A 221 5.39 10.31 -19.74
C SER A 221 5.50 8.92 -20.37
N ASN A 222 4.35 8.24 -20.54
CA ASN A 222 4.28 6.87 -21.03
C ASN A 222 5.17 5.93 -20.20
N ILE A 223 4.73 5.67 -18.98
CA ILE A 223 5.49 4.94 -17.96
C ILE A 223 4.80 3.59 -17.69
N SER A 224 5.57 2.51 -17.66
CA SER A 224 5.10 1.20 -17.20
C SER A 224 6.02 0.68 -16.10
N ILE A 225 5.46 0.35 -14.94
CA ILE A 225 6.17 -0.30 -13.84
C ILE A 225 5.42 -1.60 -13.51
N ASP A 226 6.05 -2.77 -13.69
CA ASP A 226 5.41 -4.07 -13.49
C ASP A 226 6.20 -5.04 -12.60
N GLY A 227 5.55 -5.59 -11.57
CA GLY A 227 6.03 -6.81 -10.93
C GLY A 227 7.13 -6.67 -9.86
N VAL A 228 7.98 -5.64 -9.98
CA VAL A 228 9.12 -5.40 -9.09
C VAL A 228 8.71 -5.23 -7.62
N ILE A 229 9.66 -5.56 -6.73
CA ILE A 229 9.51 -5.39 -5.28
C ILE A 229 10.37 -4.20 -4.83
N LEU A 230 9.79 -3.25 -4.12
CA LEU A 230 10.49 -2.08 -3.58
C LEU A 230 10.65 -2.24 -2.07
N ARG A 231 11.90 -2.20 -1.58
CA ARG A 231 12.25 -2.50 -0.18
C ARG A 231 13.08 -1.40 0.48
N ASP A 232 12.78 -1.12 1.74
CA ASP A 232 13.54 -0.22 2.64
C ASP A 232 13.92 1.15 2.04
N PRO A 233 12.97 1.93 1.50
CA PRO A 233 13.27 3.26 0.99
C PRO A 233 13.69 4.20 2.13
N ASN A 234 14.59 5.15 1.85
CA ASN A 234 14.98 6.15 2.84
C ASN A 234 13.93 7.26 3.07
N ARG A 235 12.89 7.32 2.21
CA ARG A 235 11.78 8.29 2.12
C ARG A 235 10.57 7.67 1.40
N TRP A 236 9.67 8.49 0.88
CA TRP A 236 8.56 8.11 0.00
C TRP A 236 9.03 7.15 -1.09
N CYS A 237 8.39 5.99 -1.20
CA CYS A 237 8.97 4.84 -1.89
C CYS A 237 8.91 4.95 -3.42
N LEU A 238 7.70 5.18 -3.96
CA LEU A 238 7.43 5.28 -5.40
C LEU A 238 6.73 6.60 -5.69
N ASN A 239 7.42 7.49 -6.39
CA ASN A 239 6.97 8.87 -6.59
C ASN A 239 6.80 9.21 -8.07
N LEU A 240 5.60 9.68 -8.43
CA LEU A 240 5.31 10.31 -9.71
C LEU A 240 5.07 11.80 -9.47
N PHE A 241 5.99 12.66 -9.92
CA PHE A 241 5.87 14.10 -9.83
C PHE A 241 5.63 14.70 -11.20
N GLY A 242 4.46 15.29 -11.44
CA GLY A 242 4.18 15.98 -12.71
C GLY A 242 4.15 15.06 -13.94
N CYS A 243 3.96 13.76 -13.76
CA CYS A 243 4.02 12.73 -14.80
C CYS A 243 2.67 12.55 -15.52
N ARG A 244 2.69 11.87 -16.67
CA ARG A 244 1.47 11.59 -17.45
C ARG A 244 1.47 10.20 -18.06
N ASP A 245 0.31 9.56 -18.12
CA ASP A 245 0.11 8.26 -18.77
C ASP A 245 1.02 7.20 -18.14
N ALA A 246 0.71 6.85 -16.88
CA ALA A 246 1.50 5.89 -16.10
C ALA A 246 0.66 4.68 -15.69
N ASN A 247 1.20 3.48 -15.92
CA ASN A 247 0.64 2.23 -15.48
C ASN A 247 1.60 1.52 -14.50
N ILE A 248 1.17 1.37 -13.25
CA ILE A 248 1.89 0.66 -12.20
C ILE A 248 1.09 -0.60 -11.89
N SER A 249 1.65 -1.79 -12.12
CA SER A 249 0.94 -3.05 -11.94
C SER A 249 1.77 -4.07 -11.18
N ASN A 250 1.13 -4.88 -10.32
CA ASN A 250 1.80 -6.00 -9.65
C ASN A 250 3.06 -5.58 -8.85
N VAL A 251 3.13 -4.34 -8.38
CA VAL A 251 4.28 -3.83 -7.61
C VAL A 251 4.05 -4.08 -6.12
N LYS A 252 5.11 -4.49 -5.40
CA LYS A 252 5.04 -4.73 -3.95
C LYS A 252 5.95 -3.74 -3.23
N LEU A 253 5.40 -2.97 -2.30
CA LEU A 253 6.16 -2.10 -1.40
C LEU A 253 6.14 -2.77 -0.02
N ILE A 254 7.30 -3.22 0.45
CA ILE A 254 7.42 -3.90 1.73
C ILE A 254 8.72 -3.51 2.44
N GLY A 255 8.71 -3.52 3.75
CA GLY A 255 9.88 -3.12 4.53
C GLY A 255 10.05 -1.61 4.64
N LEU A 256 8.94 -0.87 4.57
CA LEU A 256 8.90 0.58 4.74
C LEU A 256 8.71 0.86 6.23
N TRP A 257 9.81 0.93 6.99
CA TRP A 257 9.78 1.07 8.45
C TRP A 257 10.31 2.43 8.93
N ARG A 258 11.07 3.13 8.10
CA ARG A 258 11.69 4.42 8.43
C ARG A 258 10.59 5.49 8.56
N TYR A 259 10.81 6.54 9.34
CA TYR A 259 9.82 7.64 9.40
C TYR A 259 9.58 8.25 8.01
N ASN A 260 8.34 8.59 7.65
CA ASN A 260 8.01 9.16 6.33
C ASN A 260 8.43 8.26 5.17
N SER A 261 8.23 6.95 5.34
CA SER A 261 8.32 5.97 4.26
C SER A 261 6.93 5.73 3.68
N ASP A 262 6.42 6.76 3.01
CA ASP A 262 5.16 6.76 2.29
C ASP A 262 5.20 5.73 1.14
N GLY A 263 4.02 5.26 0.73
CA GLY A 263 3.87 4.24 -0.30
C GLY A 263 3.95 4.78 -1.73
N ILE A 264 2.84 4.61 -2.47
CA ILE A 264 2.72 5.03 -3.87
C ILE A 264 2.15 6.44 -3.91
N ASN A 265 2.94 7.37 -4.44
CA ASN A 265 2.66 8.80 -4.45
C ASN A 265 2.38 9.32 -5.86
N VAL A 266 1.15 9.74 -6.11
CA VAL A 266 0.74 10.39 -7.37
C VAL A 266 0.62 11.90 -7.15
N SER A 267 1.68 12.63 -7.47
CA SER A 267 1.81 14.06 -7.23
C SER A 267 1.72 14.88 -8.52
N ASN A 268 0.74 15.77 -8.63
CA ASN A 268 0.51 16.64 -9.82
C ASN A 268 0.53 15.91 -11.18
N SER A 269 0.17 14.62 -11.18
CA SER A 269 0.27 13.73 -12.34
C SER A 269 -1.12 13.45 -12.94
N GLN A 270 -1.18 13.09 -14.22
CA GLN A 270 -2.46 12.83 -14.92
C GLN A 270 -2.49 11.47 -15.61
N ASN A 271 -3.67 10.86 -15.71
CA ASN A 271 -3.87 9.55 -16.36
C ASN A 271 -2.97 8.46 -15.74
N VAL A 272 -3.19 8.20 -14.45
CA VAL A 272 -2.38 7.22 -13.70
C VAL A 272 -3.27 6.05 -13.29
N CYS A 273 -2.82 4.85 -13.61
CA CYS A 273 -3.44 3.60 -13.18
C CYS A 273 -2.46 2.82 -12.29
N VAL A 274 -2.91 2.47 -11.09
CA VAL A 274 -2.21 1.60 -10.15
C VAL A 274 -3.08 0.36 -9.95
N ASP A 275 -2.58 -0.82 -10.31
CA ASP A 275 -3.36 -2.06 -10.37
C ASP A 275 -2.66 -3.21 -9.65
N ASN A 276 -3.40 -4.00 -8.88
CA ASN A 276 -2.90 -5.26 -8.30
C ASN A 276 -1.62 -5.11 -7.46
N CYS A 277 -1.50 -4.03 -6.68
CA CYS A 277 -0.30 -3.73 -5.90
C CYS A 277 -0.47 -4.13 -4.42
N PHE A 278 0.64 -4.49 -3.77
CA PHE A 278 0.71 -4.64 -2.31
C PHE A 278 1.51 -3.50 -1.70
N VAL A 279 1.01 -2.88 -0.64
CA VAL A 279 1.69 -1.76 0.03
C VAL A 279 1.63 -1.94 1.55
N ARG A 280 2.80 -2.15 2.18
CA ARG A 280 2.96 -2.06 3.63
C ARG A 280 3.86 -0.89 3.99
N THR A 281 3.35 0.09 4.72
CA THR A 281 4.02 1.38 4.96
C THR A 281 4.07 1.75 6.43
N TYR A 282 5.07 2.59 6.77
CA TYR A 282 5.11 3.37 8.00
C TYR A 282 4.95 4.88 7.73
N ASP A 283 3.99 5.19 6.88
CA ASP A 283 3.35 6.49 6.69
C ASP A 283 2.18 6.29 5.72
N ASP A 284 1.61 7.39 5.21
CA ASP A 284 0.56 7.38 4.19
C ASP A 284 0.87 6.38 3.01
N ALA A 285 -0.12 5.60 2.56
CA ALA A 285 0.12 4.41 1.73
C ALA A 285 -0.23 4.53 0.24
N LEU A 286 -1.48 4.87 -0.10
CA LEU A 286 -1.93 5.11 -1.48
C LEU A 286 -2.39 6.56 -1.64
N GLU A 287 -1.59 7.37 -2.33
CA GLU A 287 -1.68 8.81 -2.13
C GLU A 287 -1.83 9.61 -3.41
N VAL A 288 -2.67 10.63 -3.30
CA VAL A 288 -2.79 11.71 -4.26
C VAL A 288 -2.40 13.01 -3.59
N LYS A 289 -1.43 13.72 -4.19
CA LYS A 289 -0.88 14.97 -3.68
C LYS A 289 -0.79 16.04 -4.78
N GLY A 290 -0.84 17.29 -4.37
CA GLY A 290 -0.43 18.47 -5.14
C GLY A 290 0.71 19.16 -4.41
N VAL A 291 1.95 18.93 -4.83
CA VAL A 291 3.14 19.48 -4.19
C VAL A 291 3.50 20.86 -4.72
N LYS A 292 4.22 21.64 -3.90
CA LYS A 292 4.65 23.02 -4.23
C LYS A 292 5.41 23.11 -5.55
N ALA A 293 6.38 22.21 -5.76
CA ALA A 293 7.27 22.24 -6.92
C ALA A 293 6.52 22.10 -8.27
N TRP A 294 5.28 21.61 -8.25
CA TRP A 294 4.45 21.38 -9.43
C TRP A 294 3.08 22.07 -9.32
N GLU A 295 2.95 23.12 -8.51
CA GLU A 295 1.66 23.74 -8.17
C GLU A 295 0.86 24.33 -9.35
N ALA A 296 1.50 24.49 -10.51
CA ALA A 296 0.82 24.89 -11.76
C ALA A 296 0.16 23.72 -12.49
N LYS A 297 0.53 22.47 -12.16
CA LYS A 297 -0.03 21.26 -12.77
C LYS A 297 -1.15 20.65 -11.92
N PRO A 298 -2.26 20.21 -12.54
CA PRO A 298 -3.35 19.54 -11.83
C PRO A 298 -3.02 18.09 -11.48
N VAL A 299 -3.85 17.48 -10.64
CA VAL A 299 -3.99 16.02 -10.58
C VAL A 299 -5.33 15.63 -11.17
N GLN A 300 -5.33 14.72 -12.15
CA GLN A 300 -6.56 14.28 -12.79
C GLN A 300 -6.49 12.84 -13.29
N ASN A 301 -7.62 12.13 -13.19
CA ASN A 301 -7.79 10.79 -13.76
C ASN A 301 -6.78 9.81 -13.17
N VAL A 302 -6.92 9.56 -11.87
CA VAL A 302 -6.06 8.67 -11.10
C VAL A 302 -6.90 7.51 -10.58
N ARG A 303 -6.48 6.28 -10.84
CA ARG A 303 -7.17 5.08 -10.38
C ARG A 303 -6.22 4.16 -9.64
N PHE A 304 -6.61 3.79 -8.43
CA PHE A 304 -6.03 2.68 -7.67
C PHE A 304 -7.03 1.53 -7.69
N ASN A 305 -6.60 0.36 -8.14
CA ASN A 305 -7.46 -0.80 -8.36
C ASN A 305 -6.83 -2.06 -7.79
N LYS A 306 -7.61 -2.87 -7.06
CA LYS A 306 -7.15 -4.18 -6.53
C LYS A 306 -5.87 -4.09 -5.68
N CYS A 307 -5.72 -3.01 -4.91
CA CYS A 307 -4.57 -2.85 -4.03
C CYS A 307 -4.86 -3.47 -2.66
N ILE A 308 -3.85 -4.11 -2.07
CA ILE A 308 -3.88 -4.60 -0.68
C ILE A 308 -2.93 -3.74 0.16
N VAL A 309 -3.44 -3.19 1.27
CA VAL A 309 -2.72 -2.21 2.09
C VAL A 309 -2.64 -2.65 3.55
N TRP A 310 -1.44 -2.56 4.11
CA TRP A 310 -1.15 -2.66 5.53
C TRP A 310 -0.48 -1.35 5.98
N CYS A 311 -1.22 -0.49 6.67
CA CYS A 311 -0.74 0.84 7.05
C CYS A 311 -0.39 0.88 8.54
N ASP A 312 0.91 0.84 8.86
CA ASP A 312 1.39 0.83 10.25
C ASP A 312 1.37 2.23 10.90
N TRP A 313 1.35 3.30 10.10
CA TRP A 313 1.16 4.71 10.51
C TRP A 313 0.61 5.53 9.34
N GLY A 314 -0.18 6.57 9.59
CA GLY A 314 -0.66 7.49 8.53
C GLY A 314 -2.01 7.08 7.93
N ARG A 315 -2.25 7.47 6.68
CA ARG A 315 -3.51 7.24 5.95
C ARG A 315 -3.37 6.02 5.04
N SER A 316 -4.35 5.12 5.06
CA SER A 316 -4.28 3.95 4.18
C SER A 316 -4.53 4.32 2.71
N MET A 317 -5.43 5.26 2.43
CA MET A 317 -5.63 5.77 1.08
C MET A 317 -6.31 7.14 1.04
N GLY A 318 -6.02 7.93 0.00
CA GLY A 318 -6.81 9.10 -0.37
C GLY A 318 -6.00 10.31 -0.83
N VAL A 319 -6.58 11.50 -0.68
CA VAL A 319 -5.91 12.78 -0.96
C VAL A 319 -5.30 13.26 0.35
N THR A 320 -3.98 13.30 0.42
CA THR A 320 -3.26 13.57 1.68
C THR A 320 -2.84 15.04 1.77
N TYR A 321 -1.95 15.37 2.71
CA TYR A 321 -1.76 16.72 3.23
C TYR A 321 -1.41 17.78 2.16
N GLU A 322 -0.52 17.48 1.23
CA GLU A 322 -0.11 18.41 0.18
C GLU A 322 -1.20 18.54 -0.89
N THR A 323 -1.92 19.66 -0.91
CA THR A 323 -3.01 19.92 -1.88
C THR A 323 -2.88 21.27 -2.56
N ARG A 324 -1.73 21.53 -3.18
CA ARG A 324 -1.36 22.80 -3.84
C ARG A 324 -1.52 22.81 -5.36
N ALA A 325 -2.02 21.73 -5.94
CA ALA A 325 -2.40 21.73 -7.35
C ALA A 325 -3.50 22.78 -7.61
N PRO A 326 -3.74 23.22 -8.85
CA PRO A 326 -4.90 24.06 -9.16
C PRO A 326 -6.22 23.32 -8.87
N TYR A 327 -6.25 22.01 -9.17
CA TYR A 327 -7.33 21.12 -8.80
C TYR A 327 -6.82 19.68 -8.67
N ILE A 328 -7.56 18.87 -7.91
CA ILE A 328 -7.41 17.41 -7.80
C ILE A 328 -8.78 16.82 -8.10
N LYS A 329 -8.93 16.12 -9.23
CA LYS A 329 -10.24 15.57 -9.59
C LYS A 329 -10.19 14.22 -10.29
N ASP A 330 -11.33 13.55 -10.33
CA ASP A 330 -11.50 12.26 -11.02
C ASP A 330 -10.51 11.21 -10.45
N VAL A 331 -10.58 11.00 -9.13
CA VAL A 331 -9.74 10.03 -8.41
C VAL A 331 -10.60 8.88 -7.91
N THR A 332 -10.22 7.65 -8.22
CA THR A 332 -10.96 6.46 -7.80
C THR A 332 -10.05 5.45 -7.13
N PHE A 333 -10.42 5.03 -5.92
CA PHE A 333 -9.89 3.85 -5.25
C PHE A 333 -10.97 2.76 -5.35
N GLN A 334 -10.65 1.62 -5.94
CA GLN A 334 -11.64 0.57 -6.17
C GLN A 334 -11.10 -0.84 -5.96
N ASP A 335 -11.97 -1.72 -5.46
CA ASP A 335 -11.69 -3.15 -5.26
C ASP A 335 -10.46 -3.40 -4.35
N CYS A 336 -10.18 -2.48 -3.42
CA CYS A 336 -9.02 -2.55 -2.53
C CYS A 336 -9.35 -3.22 -1.19
N SER A 337 -8.34 -3.81 -0.56
CA SER A 337 -8.45 -4.36 0.80
C SER A 337 -7.44 -3.69 1.73
N ILE A 338 -7.95 -3.04 2.78
CA ILE A 338 -7.15 -2.52 3.89
C ILE A 338 -7.11 -3.61 4.95
N ILE A 339 -6.03 -4.36 5.00
CA ILE A 339 -5.91 -5.52 5.90
C ILE A 339 -5.44 -5.13 7.30
N ARG A 340 -4.89 -3.92 7.45
CA ARG A 340 -4.55 -3.29 8.72
C ARG A 340 -4.39 -1.78 8.57
N SER A 341 -4.87 -1.02 9.55
CA SER A 341 -4.60 0.41 9.69
C SER A 341 -4.49 0.75 11.17
N THR A 342 -3.56 1.65 11.52
CA THR A 342 -3.47 2.21 12.88
C THR A 342 -4.04 3.63 12.95
N SER A 343 -4.34 4.28 11.83
CA SER A 343 -4.91 5.65 11.79
C SER A 343 -5.97 5.73 10.66
N SER A 344 -6.26 6.91 10.11
CA SER A 344 -7.36 7.12 9.17
C SER A 344 -7.29 6.18 7.95
N VAL A 345 -8.35 5.41 7.71
CA VAL A 345 -8.37 4.44 6.62
C VAL A 345 -8.52 5.14 5.27
N MET A 346 -9.64 5.83 5.04
CA MET A 346 -9.89 6.64 3.85
C MET A 346 -9.91 8.11 4.23
N ALA A 347 -8.99 8.90 3.69
CA ALA A 347 -8.79 10.27 4.11
C ALA A 347 -8.69 11.27 2.95
N ILE A 348 -9.30 12.43 3.13
CA ILE A 348 -9.13 13.61 2.29
C ILE A 348 -8.73 14.75 3.23
N THR A 349 -7.45 15.09 3.26
CA THR A 349 -6.90 16.18 4.07
C THR A 349 -6.49 17.33 3.15
N HIS A 350 -7.20 18.44 3.21
CA HIS A 350 -6.94 19.61 2.37
C HIS A 350 -6.23 20.70 3.17
N ALA A 351 -4.98 21.00 2.81
CA ALA A 351 -4.15 22.02 3.47
C ALA A 351 -3.47 22.97 2.46
N GLY A 352 -4.12 23.23 1.33
CA GLY A 352 -3.60 24.09 0.26
C GLY A 352 -4.72 24.76 -0.54
N LYS A 353 -4.48 25.02 -1.83
CA LYS A 353 -5.40 25.80 -2.69
C LYS A 353 -6.24 24.99 -3.69
N ALA A 354 -6.02 23.68 -3.81
CA ALA A 354 -6.69 22.86 -4.82
C ALA A 354 -8.21 22.82 -4.64
N ALA A 355 -8.96 23.02 -5.73
CA ALA A 355 -10.35 22.55 -5.79
C ALA A 355 -10.34 21.01 -5.91
N ILE A 356 -10.87 20.32 -4.91
CA ILE A 356 -10.86 18.85 -4.84
C ILE A 356 -12.26 18.35 -5.18
N SER A 357 -12.41 17.54 -6.24
CA SER A 357 -13.73 17.01 -6.57
C SER A 357 -13.77 15.67 -7.27
N ASN A 358 -14.92 14.99 -7.22
CA ASN A 358 -15.11 13.67 -7.84
C ASN A 358 -14.08 12.64 -7.36
N ILE A 359 -14.05 12.44 -6.04
CA ILE A 359 -13.22 11.43 -5.38
C ILE A 359 -14.13 10.27 -4.99
N SER A 360 -13.80 9.04 -5.41
CA SER A 360 -14.60 7.87 -5.08
C SER A 360 -13.78 6.73 -4.48
N PHE A 361 -14.37 6.09 -3.47
CA PHE A 361 -13.90 4.87 -2.83
C PHE A 361 -14.98 3.81 -3.05
N ARG A 362 -14.66 2.74 -3.76
CA ARG A 362 -15.65 1.74 -4.21
C ARG A 362 -15.21 0.32 -3.88
N ASN A 363 -16.10 -0.50 -3.35
CA ASN A 363 -15.83 -1.91 -3.07
C ASN A 363 -14.58 -2.09 -2.20
N ILE A 364 -14.55 -1.42 -1.05
CA ILE A 364 -13.40 -1.44 -0.15
C ILE A 364 -13.68 -2.38 1.03
N ASN A 365 -12.83 -3.39 1.21
CA ASN A 365 -12.81 -4.19 2.41
C ASN A 365 -11.84 -3.56 3.41
N VAL A 366 -12.25 -3.40 4.66
CA VAL A 366 -11.42 -2.87 5.74
C VAL A 366 -11.41 -3.89 6.87
N GLU A 367 -10.24 -4.27 7.36
CA GLU A 367 -10.09 -5.22 8.45
C GLU A 367 -9.42 -4.50 9.62
N LEU A 368 -10.13 -4.46 10.75
CA LEU A 368 -9.65 -3.86 11.99
C LEU A 368 -9.66 -4.92 13.09
N ASP A 369 -8.51 -5.12 13.72
CA ASP A 369 -8.41 -6.09 14.82
C ASP A 369 -9.20 -5.65 16.04
N GLU A 370 -9.55 -6.63 16.88
CA GLU A 370 -10.24 -6.39 18.15
C GLU A 370 -9.48 -5.38 19.03
N TRP A 371 -8.15 -5.52 19.09
CA TRP A 371 -7.25 -4.59 19.78
C TRP A 371 -6.24 -4.00 18.80
N ILE A 372 -6.15 -2.67 18.78
CA ILE A 372 -5.26 -1.91 17.90
C ILE A 372 -4.41 -0.99 18.77
N PRO A 373 -3.07 -1.01 18.64
CA PRO A 373 -2.21 -0.10 19.38
C PRO A 373 -2.48 1.35 18.95
N ARG A 374 -2.77 2.23 19.91
CA ARG A 374 -2.98 3.66 19.65
C ARG A 374 -1.72 4.32 19.08
N PRO A 375 -1.79 4.98 17.92
CA PRO A 375 -0.68 5.79 17.42
C PRO A 375 -0.25 6.87 18.41
N LYS A 376 1.06 7.03 18.58
CA LYS A 376 1.63 8.00 19.50
C LYS A 376 2.71 8.83 18.82
N LEU A 377 2.63 10.16 18.95
CA LEU A 377 3.74 11.05 18.64
C LEU A 377 4.70 11.12 19.83
N GLN A 378 5.99 10.99 19.57
CA GLN A 378 7.07 11.14 20.53
C GLN A 378 7.11 12.58 21.05
N LYS A 379 7.32 12.70 22.35
CA LYS A 379 7.54 13.98 23.06
C LYS A 379 9.01 14.30 23.23
N PHE A 380 9.88 13.29 23.22
CA PHE A 380 11.33 13.41 23.34
C PHE A 380 12.03 12.22 22.65
N GLU A 381 13.30 12.39 22.31
CA GLU A 381 14.13 11.35 21.70
C GLU A 381 14.29 10.14 22.64
N GLY A 382 14.14 8.93 22.10
CA GLY A 382 14.21 7.70 22.88
C GLY A 382 12.95 7.36 23.69
N GLU A 383 11.85 8.12 23.56
CA GLU A 383 10.58 7.73 24.15
C GLU A 383 10.13 6.35 23.64
N LYS A 384 9.86 5.44 24.59
CA LYS A 384 9.42 4.08 24.30
C LYS A 384 7.90 4.01 24.16
N TYR A 385 7.45 3.06 23.33
CA TYR A 385 6.04 2.72 23.22
C TYR A 385 5.66 1.76 24.34
N THR A 386 4.62 2.12 25.09
CA THR A 386 4.04 1.26 26.14
C THR A 386 2.65 0.85 25.68
N CYS A 387 2.48 -0.45 25.41
CA CYS A 387 1.17 -0.99 25.07
C CYS A 387 0.23 -0.88 26.27
N ASN A 388 -0.94 -0.28 26.07
CA ASN A 388 -2.04 -0.37 27.01
C ASN A 388 -3.07 -1.37 26.45
N MET A 389 -3.09 -2.58 27.02
CA MET A 389 -3.99 -3.64 26.57
C MET A 389 -5.46 -3.35 26.88
N GLU A 390 -5.75 -2.39 27.76
CA GLU A 390 -7.11 -1.94 28.08
C GLU A 390 -7.60 -0.82 27.16
N ASP A 391 -6.73 -0.26 26.31
CA ASP A 391 -7.12 0.80 25.37
C ASP A 391 -8.10 0.25 24.33
N LYS A 392 -9.19 0.99 24.11
CA LYS A 392 -10.25 0.66 23.14
C LYS A 392 -10.11 1.51 21.88
N TYR A 393 -8.87 1.83 21.52
CA TYR A 393 -8.59 2.62 20.34
C TYR A 393 -9.10 1.91 19.09
N CYS A 394 -9.77 2.66 18.22
CA CYS A 394 -10.14 2.23 16.88
C CYS A 394 -9.82 3.37 15.90
N PRO A 395 -9.13 3.08 14.77
CA PRO A 395 -8.83 4.08 13.77
C PRO A 395 -10.09 4.65 13.10
N SER A 396 -9.97 5.85 12.53
CA SER A 396 -11.09 6.45 11.80
C SER A 396 -11.32 5.79 10.45
N LEU A 397 -12.57 5.54 10.07
CA LEU A 397 -12.91 4.91 8.79
C LEU A 397 -12.85 5.95 7.66
N PHE A 398 -13.59 7.06 7.82
CA PHE A 398 -13.56 8.20 6.90
C PHE A 398 -13.09 9.46 7.63
N SER A 399 -12.16 10.19 7.03
CA SER A 399 -11.73 11.50 7.54
C SER A 399 -11.61 12.51 6.40
N ILE A 400 -12.56 13.44 6.30
CA ILE A 400 -12.50 14.55 5.34
C ILE A 400 -12.34 15.85 6.13
N LYS A 401 -11.22 16.54 5.94
CA LYS A 401 -10.91 17.73 6.71
C LYS A 401 -10.21 18.78 5.88
N ILE A 402 -10.64 20.02 6.03
CA ILE A 402 -9.90 21.19 5.55
C ILE A 402 -9.18 21.81 6.73
N GLU A 403 -7.85 21.88 6.65
CA GLU A 403 -6.98 22.37 7.71
C GLU A 403 -6.40 23.74 7.34
N LYS A 404 -6.24 24.60 8.36
CA LYS A 404 -5.52 25.86 8.19
C LYS A 404 -4.03 25.55 8.07
N ASN A 405 -3.45 25.80 6.90
CA ASN A 405 -2.00 25.78 6.74
C ASN A 405 -1.43 27.14 7.17
N THR A 406 -0.62 27.15 8.22
CA THR A 406 -0.04 28.37 8.81
C THR A 406 1.06 29.01 7.95
N LEU A 407 1.44 28.39 6.83
CA LEU A 407 2.53 28.85 5.97
C LEU A 407 2.06 29.57 4.70
N GLU A 408 0.74 29.73 4.48
CA GLU A 408 0.20 30.28 3.23
C GLU A 408 -1.03 31.19 3.44
N ASP A 409 -1.07 32.29 2.69
CA ASP A 409 -2.04 33.38 2.85
C ASP A 409 -3.28 33.30 1.94
N ASP A 410 -3.33 32.40 0.94
CA ASP A 410 -4.44 32.33 -0.03
C ASP A 410 -4.99 30.90 -0.19
N HIS A 411 -6.00 30.57 0.61
CA HIS A 411 -6.73 29.30 0.54
C HIS A 411 -8.11 29.52 -0.09
N GLN A 412 -8.32 29.01 -1.31
CA GLN A 412 -9.60 29.15 -2.02
C GLN A 412 -10.19 27.82 -2.50
N GLY A 413 -9.56 26.68 -2.19
CA GLY A 413 -10.05 25.36 -2.58
C GLY A 413 -11.16 24.83 -1.65
N ASN A 414 -12.17 24.21 -2.24
CA ASN A 414 -13.21 23.45 -1.54
C ASN A 414 -13.10 21.95 -1.86
N ILE A 415 -13.85 21.13 -1.12
CA ILE A 415 -14.02 19.70 -1.39
C ILE A 415 -15.46 19.46 -1.83
N ASP A 416 -15.66 18.85 -3.00
CA ASP A 416 -17.00 18.61 -3.54
C ASP A 416 -17.14 17.22 -4.20
N THR A 417 -18.32 16.61 -4.09
CA THR A 417 -18.66 15.36 -4.79
C THR A 417 -17.73 14.21 -4.38
N ILE A 418 -18.00 13.65 -3.20
CA ILE A 418 -17.26 12.50 -2.64
C ILE A 418 -18.19 11.31 -2.53
N LEU A 419 -17.73 10.14 -2.97
CA LEU A 419 -18.50 8.90 -2.91
C LEU A 419 -17.75 7.82 -2.14
N PHE A 420 -18.38 7.26 -1.12
CA PHE A 420 -18.03 5.99 -0.52
C PHE A 420 -19.11 4.98 -0.91
N GLU A 421 -18.77 3.93 -1.66
CA GLU A 421 -19.74 2.94 -2.13
C GLU A 421 -19.26 1.52 -1.84
N ASN A 422 -20.14 0.69 -1.27
CA ASN A 422 -19.86 -0.72 -0.95
C ASN A 422 -18.61 -0.88 -0.08
N ILE A 423 -18.60 -0.20 1.07
CA ILE A 423 -17.53 -0.30 2.05
C ILE A 423 -17.93 -1.36 3.08
N LYS A 424 -17.10 -2.39 3.28
CA LYS A 424 -17.34 -3.42 4.29
C LYS A 424 -16.19 -3.45 5.30
N LEU A 425 -16.52 -3.22 6.56
CA LEU A 425 -15.60 -3.33 7.69
C LEU A 425 -15.72 -4.70 8.35
N TYR A 426 -14.61 -5.36 8.65
CA TYR A 426 -14.52 -6.62 9.38
C TYR A 426 -13.84 -6.40 10.73
N GLY A 427 -14.33 -7.08 11.77
CA GLY A 427 -13.73 -7.07 13.10
C GLY A 427 -14.24 -5.94 13.97
N ASN A 428 -13.34 -5.09 14.48
CA ASN A 428 -13.69 -4.01 15.39
C ASN A 428 -14.45 -2.87 14.68
N THR A 429 -15.73 -2.72 15.03
CA THR A 429 -16.64 -1.74 14.43
C THR A 429 -16.76 -0.45 15.24
N ASN A 430 -15.98 -0.28 16.32
CA ASN A 430 -15.96 0.96 17.12
C ASN A 430 -15.22 2.12 16.42
N THR A 431 -15.16 2.09 15.09
CA THR A 431 -14.56 3.12 14.27
C THR A 431 -15.40 4.39 14.32
N HIS A 432 -14.77 5.53 14.07
CA HIS A 432 -15.41 6.83 14.00
C HIS A 432 -15.10 7.49 12.65
N SER A 433 -16.01 8.28 12.11
CA SER A 433 -15.79 9.06 10.90
C SER A 433 -16.07 10.53 11.12
N SER A 434 -15.35 11.42 10.44
CA SER A 434 -15.55 12.86 10.60
C SER A 434 -15.39 13.65 9.31
N LEU A 435 -16.22 14.68 9.17
CA LEU A 435 -16.19 15.67 8.09
C LEU A 435 -16.08 17.07 8.70
N GLN A 436 -15.13 17.89 8.27
CA GLN A 436 -14.96 19.23 8.81
C GLN A 436 -14.44 20.22 7.76
N GLY A 437 -15.27 21.20 7.40
CA GLY A 437 -14.86 22.37 6.64
C GLY A 437 -14.22 23.43 7.54
N LEU A 438 -13.67 24.48 6.93
CA LEU A 438 -12.96 25.54 7.65
C LEU A 438 -13.74 26.86 7.69
N ASN A 439 -14.38 27.24 6.58
CA ASN A 439 -15.22 28.44 6.45
C ASN A 439 -16.16 28.30 5.24
N SER A 440 -16.96 29.33 4.93
CA SER A 440 -17.94 29.29 3.83
C SER A 440 -17.35 29.13 2.42
N LYS A 441 -16.07 29.45 2.20
CA LYS A 441 -15.37 29.22 0.93
C LYS A 441 -14.63 27.89 0.91
N GLN A 442 -14.10 27.49 2.06
CA GLN A 442 -13.41 26.25 2.30
C GLN A 442 -14.37 25.26 2.97
N ASN A 443 -15.37 24.87 2.21
CA ASN A 443 -16.46 23.99 2.64
C ASN A 443 -16.29 22.58 2.05
N ILE A 444 -17.09 21.65 2.59
CA ILE A 444 -17.24 20.29 2.06
C ILE A 444 -18.68 20.11 1.61
N SER A 445 -18.90 19.72 0.36
CA SER A 445 -20.24 19.53 -0.21
C SER A 445 -20.38 18.17 -0.89
N ASN A 446 -21.61 17.66 -0.94
CA ASN A 446 -22.00 16.49 -1.74
C ASN A 446 -21.25 15.19 -1.39
N VAL A 447 -21.22 14.82 -0.10
CA VAL A 447 -20.67 13.53 0.35
C VAL A 447 -21.77 12.47 0.35
N THR A 448 -21.60 11.40 -0.42
CA THR A 448 -22.52 10.25 -0.44
C THR A 448 -21.83 9.02 0.13
N ILE A 449 -22.45 8.39 1.11
CA ILE A 449 -22.10 7.08 1.64
C ILE A 449 -23.19 6.10 1.18
N LYS A 450 -22.81 5.05 0.46
CA LYS A 450 -23.75 4.08 -0.12
C LYS A 450 -23.32 2.66 0.26
N ASN A 451 -24.24 1.90 0.83
CA ASN A 451 -24.03 0.49 1.23
C ASN A 451 -22.81 0.28 2.13
N LEU A 452 -22.71 1.08 3.20
CA LEU A 452 -21.73 0.83 4.26
C LEU A 452 -22.17 -0.37 5.11
N ARG A 453 -21.25 -1.29 5.38
CA ARG A 453 -21.49 -2.46 6.25
C ARG A 453 -20.45 -2.56 7.36
N TYR A 454 -20.93 -2.82 8.56
CA TYR A 454 -20.13 -3.16 9.73
C TYR A 454 -20.33 -4.63 10.02
N ASN A 455 -19.28 -5.42 9.78
CA ASN A 455 -19.38 -6.86 9.56
C ASN A 455 -20.42 -7.15 8.47
N ASP A 456 -21.42 -8.00 8.75
CA ASP A 456 -22.46 -8.33 7.78
C ASP A 456 -23.68 -7.38 7.84
N GLU A 457 -23.75 -6.53 8.86
CA GLU A 457 -24.86 -5.62 9.09
C GLU A 457 -24.76 -4.37 8.21
N LEU A 458 -25.89 -4.01 7.59
CA LEU A 458 -25.99 -2.80 6.79
C LEU A 458 -26.20 -1.59 7.70
N VAL A 459 -25.38 -0.56 7.54
CA VAL A 459 -25.57 0.72 8.21
C VAL A 459 -26.67 1.49 7.49
N THR A 460 -27.71 1.88 8.23
CA THR A 460 -28.94 2.46 7.67
C THR A 460 -29.13 3.95 7.96
N ASP A 461 -28.39 4.50 8.92
CA ASP A 461 -28.40 5.93 9.22
C ASP A 461 -27.01 6.48 9.65
N LEU A 462 -26.91 7.81 9.74
CA LEU A 462 -25.65 8.50 10.06
C LEU A 462 -25.17 8.28 11.51
N LYS A 463 -26.09 7.97 12.43
CA LYS A 463 -25.75 7.69 13.83
C LYS A 463 -25.11 6.31 13.93
N GLU A 464 -25.68 5.30 13.26
CA GLU A 464 -25.08 3.97 13.12
C GLU A 464 -23.72 4.02 12.42
N ALA A 465 -23.57 4.91 11.42
CA ALA A 465 -22.29 5.14 10.76
C ALA A 465 -21.22 5.75 11.69
N ASN A 466 -21.59 6.21 12.89
CA ASN A 466 -20.73 6.95 13.81
C ASN A 466 -20.00 8.12 13.12
N LEU A 467 -20.74 8.90 12.32
CA LEU A 467 -20.23 10.02 11.54
C LEU A 467 -20.48 11.35 12.26
N THR A 468 -19.42 12.10 12.57
CA THR A 468 -19.54 13.51 12.99
C THR A 468 -19.46 14.43 11.79
N ILE A 469 -20.53 15.23 11.61
CA ILE A 469 -20.59 16.31 10.61
C ILE A 469 -20.28 17.62 11.33
N GLY A 470 -19.11 18.18 11.04
CA GLY A 470 -18.63 19.44 11.58
C GLY A 470 -19.16 20.67 10.82
N PRO A 471 -18.65 21.87 11.15
CA PRO A 471 -19.07 23.11 10.50
C PRO A 471 -18.68 23.16 9.02
N PHE A 472 -19.43 23.95 8.24
CA PHE A 472 -19.21 24.18 6.80
C PHE A 472 -19.21 22.89 5.97
N VAL A 473 -20.06 21.94 6.36
CA VAL A 473 -20.31 20.69 5.61
C VAL A 473 -21.78 20.62 5.24
N GLU A 474 -22.08 20.32 3.97
CA GLU A 474 -23.45 20.24 3.45
C GLU A 474 -23.63 19.07 2.48
N GLY A 475 -24.89 18.66 2.28
CA GLY A 475 -25.24 17.64 1.28
C GLY A 475 -24.74 16.22 1.60
N VAL A 476 -24.52 15.90 2.88
CA VAL A 476 -24.14 14.55 3.32
C VAL A 476 -25.35 13.62 3.24
N LYS A 477 -25.22 12.52 2.50
CA LYS A 477 -26.29 11.54 2.29
C LYS A 477 -25.77 10.15 2.60
N LEU A 478 -26.54 9.38 3.36
CA LEU A 478 -26.37 7.94 3.47
C LEU A 478 -27.48 7.27 2.66
N LYS A 479 -27.12 6.29 1.82
CA LYS A 479 -28.03 5.56 0.94
C LYS A 479 -27.85 4.06 1.08
N THR A 480 -28.93 3.33 0.91
CA THR A 480 -28.91 1.87 0.76
C THR A 480 -29.47 1.49 -0.61
N ASN A 481 -29.11 0.32 -1.15
CA ASN A 481 -29.66 -0.17 -2.43
C ASN A 481 -31.20 -0.27 -2.46
N HIS A 482 -31.89 -0.19 -1.31
CA HIS A 482 -33.35 -0.17 -1.25
C HIS A 482 -33.98 1.18 -1.66
N GLU A 483 -33.21 2.27 -1.74
CA GLU A 483 -33.75 3.61 -2.09
C GLU A 483 -33.86 3.87 -3.59
N ILE A 484 -33.46 2.93 -4.46
CA ILE A 484 -33.53 3.08 -5.93
C ILE A 484 -34.81 2.44 -6.51
N ASN A 485 -35.57 1.68 -5.70
CA ASN A 485 -36.80 1.02 -6.11
C ASN A 485 -38.03 1.51 -5.31
N LYS A 486 -38.18 2.83 -5.15
CA LYS A 486 -39.51 3.41 -4.91
C LYS A 486 -39.90 4.20 -6.18
N PRO A 487 -40.96 3.76 -6.89
CA PRO A 487 -41.39 4.37 -8.15
C PRO A 487 -41.81 5.83 -8.00
#